data_AF-A0A139KM77-F1
#
_entry.id   AF-A0A139KM77-F1
#
_cell.length_a   1.000
_cell.length_b   1.000
_cell.length_c   1.000
_cell.angle_alpha   90.00
_cell.angle_beta   90.00
_cell.angle_gamma   90.00
#
_symmetry.space_group_name_H-M   'P 1'
#
loop_
_entity.id
_entity.type
_entity.pdbx_description
1 polymer ?
#
loop_
_entity_poly.entity_id
_entity_poly.type
_entity_poly.pdbx_seq_one_letter_code
_entity_poly.pdbx_strand_id
1 'polypeptide(L)'
;MKKILCILFTVQFVLAPHITKSYSVNSIEDSYEYSIVNQEKKTVKKDILGNTIIEDDNGNKITIKKDILGNTIIEDNNGNKKTIKEDILGNTIIEDNNGNRKTVKKDILGNTIIEDNNGHKKTIKEDIFGNTIIEDNNGHKKTIKEDIFGNTIIEDDNGNKKTIKKDIFGNTIIEDNKGHKQIIKKDIFGSSTIEDY
;
A
#
# COMPACT_ATOMS: atom_id res chain seq x y z
N MET A 1 18.34 -0.83 -6.15
CA MET A 1 17.06 -0.53 -6.83
C MET A 1 15.87 -1.38 -6.37
N LYS A 2 15.96 -2.15 -5.26
CA LYS A 2 14.84 -2.91 -4.65
C LYS A 2 14.19 -2.22 -3.43
N LYS A 3 14.80 -1.16 -2.88
CA LYS A 3 14.41 -0.57 -1.58
C LYS A 3 13.33 0.54 -1.65
N ILE A 4 13.21 1.23 -2.79
CA ILE A 4 12.24 2.33 -2.94
C ILE A 4 10.83 1.80 -3.23
N LEU A 5 10.71 0.66 -3.92
CA LEU A 5 9.43 0.00 -4.19
C LEU A 5 8.77 -0.56 -2.92
N CYS A 6 9.56 -0.95 -1.90
CA CYS A 6 9.05 -1.37 -0.59
C CYS A 6 8.43 -0.22 0.21
N ILE A 7 8.89 1.03 0.04
CA ILE A 7 8.39 2.17 0.82
C ILE A 7 6.99 2.61 0.34
N LEU A 8 6.69 2.50 -0.97
CA LEU A 8 5.31 2.66 -1.44
C LEU A 8 4.40 1.53 -0.95
N PHE A 9 4.94 0.32 -0.72
CA PHE A 9 4.20 -0.81 -0.16
C PHE A 9 3.90 -0.62 1.34
N THR A 10 4.76 0.08 2.09
CA THR A 10 4.54 0.35 3.53
C THR A 10 3.53 1.45 3.82
N VAL A 11 3.29 2.37 2.87
CA VAL A 11 2.26 3.42 3.03
C VAL A 11 0.85 2.90 2.74
N GLN A 12 0.74 1.80 2.00
CA GLN A 12 -0.52 1.10 1.74
C GLN A 12 -1.22 0.65 3.04
N PHE A 13 -0.46 0.39 4.12
CA PHE A 13 -0.99 -0.05 5.42
C PHE A 13 -1.45 1.06 6.36
N VAL A 14 -1.18 2.33 6.05
CA VAL A 14 -1.36 3.44 7.02
C VAL A 14 -2.57 4.33 6.67
N LEU A 15 -3.21 4.15 5.51
CA LEU A 15 -4.24 5.07 5.01
C LEU A 15 -5.47 4.42 4.34
N ALA A 16 -5.67 3.11 4.43
CA ALA A 16 -6.93 2.49 4.05
C ALA A 16 -7.26 1.29 4.96
N PRO A 17 -8.40 1.26 5.68
CA PRO A 17 -8.89 0.04 6.31
C PRO A 17 -9.58 -0.90 5.30
N HIS A 18 -9.55 -0.61 4.00
CA HIS A 18 -10.06 -1.51 2.97
C HIS A 18 -9.09 -1.55 1.80
N ILE A 19 -8.88 -2.76 1.25
CA ILE A 19 -7.99 -3.12 0.14
C ILE A 19 -6.57 -3.50 0.60
N THR A 20 -6.48 -4.52 1.44
CA THR A 20 -5.30 -5.40 1.48
C THR A 20 -5.58 -6.62 0.60
N LYS A 21 -5.22 -6.56 -0.69
CA LYS A 21 -5.05 -7.78 -1.51
C LYS A 21 -3.56 -7.91 -1.85
N SER A 22 -3.02 -9.08 -1.52
CA SER A 22 -1.62 -9.46 -1.61
C SER A 22 -1.09 -9.35 -3.04
N TYR A 23 -0.02 -8.58 -3.24
CA TYR A 23 0.84 -8.69 -4.41
C TYR A 23 2.02 -9.59 -4.06
N SER A 24 1.94 -10.86 -4.44
CA SER A 24 3.12 -11.73 -4.54
C SER A 24 3.81 -11.45 -5.87
N VAL A 25 4.99 -10.84 -5.83
CA VAL A 25 5.88 -10.74 -7.00
C VAL A 25 6.65 -12.05 -7.08
N ASN A 26 6.20 -12.95 -7.95
CA ASN A 26 7.06 -13.95 -8.55
C ASN A 26 7.11 -13.67 -10.05
N SER A 27 8.30 -13.34 -10.53
CA SER A 27 8.64 -13.31 -11.95
C SER A 27 8.39 -14.71 -12.52
N ILE A 28 7.50 -14.83 -13.50
CA ILE A 28 7.53 -15.74 -14.64
C ILE A 28 6.41 -15.29 -15.58
N GLU A 29 6.73 -15.35 -16.87
CA GLU A 29 5.87 -15.04 -18.02
C GLU A 29 4.53 -15.80 -17.99
N ASP A 30 3.62 -15.32 -18.82
CA ASP A 30 2.34 -15.92 -19.20
C ASP A 30 1.10 -15.50 -18.39
N SER A 31 0.06 -15.21 -19.16
CA SER A 31 -1.25 -14.72 -18.78
C SER A 31 -1.90 -15.58 -17.68
N TYR A 32 -2.12 -15.00 -16.50
CA TYR A 32 -2.90 -15.65 -15.46
C TYR A 32 -4.31 -15.08 -15.37
N GLU A 33 -5.27 -15.90 -15.78
CA GLU A 33 -6.68 -15.74 -15.46
C GLU A 33 -6.88 -16.20 -14.01
N TYR A 34 -7.13 -15.27 -13.08
CA TYR A 34 -7.44 -15.62 -11.70
C TYR A 34 -8.93 -15.41 -11.42
N SER A 35 -9.61 -16.53 -11.15
CA SER A 35 -11.01 -16.59 -10.71
C SER A 35 -11.05 -16.52 -9.19
N ILE A 36 -11.71 -15.51 -8.63
CA ILE A 36 -12.00 -15.42 -7.19
C ILE A 36 -13.52 -15.35 -7.04
N VAL A 37 -14.09 -16.31 -6.33
CA VAL A 37 -15.53 -16.42 -6.09
C VAL A 37 -15.99 -15.28 -5.18
N ASN A 38 -17.00 -14.55 -5.65
CA ASN A 38 -17.79 -13.48 -4.98
C ASN A 38 -17.20 -12.08 -4.80
N GLN A 39 -16.16 -11.70 -5.56
CA GLN A 39 -15.84 -10.27 -5.81
C GLN A 39 -15.39 -10.13 -7.27
N GLU A 40 -15.89 -9.10 -7.96
CA GLU A 40 -15.60 -8.73 -9.36
C GLU A 40 -14.24 -9.25 -9.85
N LYS A 41 -14.24 -10.15 -10.84
CA LYS A 41 -12.99 -10.72 -11.38
C LYS A 41 -12.21 -9.56 -11.99
N LYS A 42 -10.91 -9.52 -11.71
CA LYS A 42 -10.00 -8.54 -12.30
C LYS A 42 -8.95 -9.27 -13.12
N THR A 43 -8.88 -8.93 -14.39
CA THR A 43 -7.86 -9.41 -15.32
C THR A 43 -6.71 -8.42 -15.36
N VAL A 44 -5.48 -8.93 -15.42
CA VAL A 44 -4.27 -8.12 -15.61
C VAL A 44 -3.57 -8.61 -16.87
N LYS A 45 -3.40 -7.73 -17.86
CA LYS A 45 -2.79 -8.07 -19.15
C LYS A 45 -1.82 -6.98 -19.61
N LYS A 46 -0.97 -7.32 -20.57
CA LYS A 46 -0.18 -6.34 -21.33
C LYS A 46 -0.90 -6.01 -22.64
N ASP A 47 -0.97 -4.74 -23.01
CA ASP A 47 -1.40 -4.36 -24.36
C ASP A 47 -0.26 -4.50 -25.38
N ILE A 48 -0.55 -4.23 -26.65
CA ILE A 48 0.42 -4.31 -27.75
C ILE A 48 1.60 -3.33 -27.60
N LEU A 49 1.47 -2.31 -26.74
CA LEU A 49 2.50 -1.32 -26.43
C LEU A 49 3.25 -1.68 -25.14
N GLY A 50 2.92 -2.80 -24.50
CA GLY A 50 3.52 -3.23 -23.23
C GLY A 50 2.99 -2.51 -21.99
N ASN A 51 1.90 -1.74 -22.11
CA ASN A 51 1.24 -1.11 -20.97
C ASN A 51 0.51 -2.17 -20.14
N THR A 52 0.48 -2.01 -18.82
CA THR A 52 -0.32 -2.90 -17.96
C THR A 52 -1.77 -2.42 -17.95
N ILE A 53 -2.68 -3.32 -18.29
CA ILE A 53 -4.11 -3.12 -18.24
C ILE A 53 -4.69 -3.97 -17.11
N ILE A 54 -5.44 -3.34 -16.21
CA ILE A 54 -6.23 -4.01 -15.18
C ILE A 54 -7.70 -3.74 -15.50
N GLU A 55 -8.50 -4.78 -15.69
CA GLU A 55 -9.89 -4.66 -16.13
C GLU A 55 -10.78 -5.57 -15.29
N ASP A 56 -11.91 -5.06 -14.81
CA ASP A 56 -12.91 -5.85 -14.10
C ASP A 56 -14.08 -6.32 -14.98
N ASP A 57 -14.89 -7.24 -14.48
CA ASP A 57 -16.05 -7.77 -15.20
C ASP A 57 -17.13 -6.71 -15.52
N ASN A 58 -17.12 -5.58 -14.81
CA ASN A 58 -18.02 -4.45 -15.07
C ASN A 58 -17.50 -3.53 -16.19
N GLY A 59 -16.33 -3.84 -16.76
CA GLY A 59 -15.69 -3.06 -17.81
C GLY A 59 -14.92 -1.84 -17.28
N ASN A 60 -14.72 -1.69 -15.97
CA ASN A 60 -13.81 -0.67 -15.46
C ASN A 60 -12.38 -1.09 -15.75
N LYS A 61 -11.61 -0.18 -16.33
CA LYS A 61 -10.23 -0.44 -16.71
C LYS A 61 -9.30 0.64 -16.18
N ILE A 62 -8.13 0.19 -15.74
CA ILE A 62 -6.98 1.00 -15.35
C ILE A 62 -5.84 0.65 -16.29
N THR A 63 -5.23 1.68 -16.88
CA THR A 63 -4.04 1.58 -17.71
C THR A 63 -2.85 2.15 -16.96
N ILE A 64 -1.77 1.37 -16.86
CA ILE A 64 -0.49 1.81 -16.32
C ILE A 64 0.53 1.82 -17.45
N LYS A 65 1.03 3.00 -17.78
CA LYS A 65 1.97 3.23 -18.89
C LYS A 65 3.12 4.13 -18.48
N LYS A 66 4.16 4.19 -19.31
CA LYS A 66 5.20 5.23 -19.21
C LYS A 66 4.91 6.36 -20.19
N ASP A 67 5.10 7.61 -19.78
CA ASP A 67 5.11 8.74 -20.71
C ASP A 67 6.47 8.88 -21.41
N ILE A 68 6.60 9.87 -22.30
CA ILE A 68 7.83 10.14 -23.05
C ILE A 68 9.02 10.54 -22.17
N LEU A 69 8.77 10.98 -20.94
CA LEU A 69 9.78 11.35 -19.96
C LEU A 69 10.10 10.18 -19.01
N GLY A 70 9.46 9.02 -19.19
CA GLY A 70 9.62 7.86 -18.33
C GLY A 70 8.82 7.91 -17.02
N ASN A 71 7.92 8.89 -16.86
CA ASN A 71 7.03 8.96 -15.70
C ASN A 71 5.98 7.85 -15.79
N THR A 72 5.56 7.30 -14.65
CA THR A 72 4.46 6.34 -14.61
C THR A 72 3.13 7.07 -14.64
N ILE A 73 2.28 6.73 -15.60
CA ILE A 73 0.91 7.21 -15.70
C ILE A 73 -0.04 6.08 -15.34
N ILE A 74 -0.97 6.34 -14.43
CA ILE A 74 -2.08 5.46 -14.07
C ILE A 74 -3.36 6.20 -14.44
N GLU A 75 -4.18 5.62 -15.32
CA GLU A 75 -5.34 6.28 -15.90
C GLU A 75 -6.53 5.32 -15.91
N ASP A 76 -7.70 5.77 -15.47
CA ASP A 76 -8.94 4.99 -15.57
C ASP A 76 -9.79 5.37 -16.80
N ASN A 77 -10.85 4.62 -17.07
CA ASN A 77 -11.76 4.88 -18.17
C ASN A 77 -12.51 6.22 -18.07
N ASN A 78 -12.59 6.82 -16.88
CA ASN A 78 -13.24 8.11 -16.66
C ASN A 78 -12.28 9.28 -16.88
N GLY A 79 -11.03 9.01 -17.28
CA GLY A 79 -10.00 10.01 -17.49
C GLY A 79 -9.35 10.50 -16.19
N ASN A 80 -9.63 9.88 -15.04
CA ASN A 80 -8.88 10.18 -13.83
C ASN A 80 -7.46 9.66 -14.00
N LYS A 81 -6.49 10.55 -13.81
CA LYS A 81 -5.08 10.28 -14.08
C LYS A 81 -4.25 10.58 -12.85
N LYS A 82 -3.34 9.67 -12.53
CA LYS A 82 -2.23 9.90 -11.60
C LYS A 82 -0.91 9.77 -12.33
N THR A 83 -0.03 10.73 -12.10
CA THR A 83 1.33 10.76 -12.61
C THR A 83 2.28 10.55 -11.44
N ILE A 84 3.19 9.60 -11.57
CA ILE A 84 4.28 9.35 -10.63
C ILE A 84 5.58 9.67 -11.35
N LYS A 85 6.30 10.68 -10.84
CA LYS A 85 7.55 11.19 -11.41
C LYS A 85 8.58 11.40 -10.32
N GLU A 86 9.84 11.52 -10.72
CA GLU A 86 10.93 11.93 -9.83
C GLU A 86 11.24 13.41 -10.13
N ASP A 87 11.41 14.23 -9.09
CA ASP A 87 11.86 15.62 -9.27
C ASP A 87 13.39 15.70 -9.41
N ILE A 88 13.91 16.90 -9.66
CA ILE A 88 15.36 17.12 -9.85
C ILE A 88 16.20 16.80 -8.60
N LEU A 89 15.58 16.69 -7.43
CA LEU A 89 16.22 16.37 -6.16
C LEU A 89 16.09 14.88 -5.82
N GLY A 90 15.47 14.08 -6.68
CA GLY A 90 15.25 12.66 -6.46
C GLY A 90 14.01 12.34 -5.63
N ASN A 91 13.12 13.32 -5.39
CA ASN A 91 11.89 13.09 -4.63
C ASN A 91 10.84 12.47 -5.53
N THR A 92 10.04 11.54 -4.99
CA THR A 92 8.89 10.99 -5.71
C THR A 92 7.70 11.95 -5.60
N ILE A 93 7.17 12.37 -6.73
CA ILE A 93 5.97 13.21 -6.83
C ILE A 93 4.84 12.36 -7.40
N ILE A 94 3.71 12.36 -6.70
CA ILE A 94 2.46 11.74 -7.14
C ILE A 94 1.44 12.87 -7.30
N GLU A 95 0.92 13.05 -8.51
CA GLU A 95 0.04 14.16 -8.86
C GLU A 95 -1.17 13.65 -9.62
N ASP A 96 -2.37 14.12 -9.28
CA ASP A 96 -3.57 13.84 -10.06
C ASP A 96 -3.96 14.99 -11.00
N ASN A 97 -4.90 14.73 -11.90
CA ASN A 97 -5.42 15.72 -12.85
C ASN A 97 -6.23 16.86 -12.20
N ASN A 98 -6.57 16.77 -10.91
CA ASN A 98 -7.23 17.83 -10.14
C ASN A 98 -6.21 18.75 -9.43
N GLY A 99 -4.91 18.51 -9.61
CA GLY A 99 -3.85 19.29 -8.97
C GLY A 99 -3.53 18.87 -7.54
N ASN A 100 -4.10 17.76 -7.04
CA ASN A 100 -3.66 17.21 -5.76
C ASN A 100 -2.29 16.58 -5.94
N ARG A 101 -1.35 16.94 -5.06
CA ARG A 101 0.04 16.49 -5.15
C ARG A 101 0.52 15.97 -3.83
N LYS A 102 1.21 14.83 -3.86
CA LYS A 102 1.97 14.26 -2.75
C LYS A 102 3.43 14.14 -3.12
N THR A 103 4.29 14.55 -2.21
CA THR A 103 5.74 14.43 -2.32
C THR A 103 6.24 13.44 -1.29
N VAL A 104 7.05 12.49 -1.71
CA VAL A 104 7.78 11.57 -0.83
C VAL A 104 9.26 11.90 -0.98
N LYS A 105 9.87 12.32 0.12
CA LYS A 105 11.28 12.73 0.19
C LYS A 105 11.97 12.18 1.43
N LYS A 106 13.30 12.26 1.46
CA LYS A 106 14.08 12.06 2.69
C LYS A 106 14.42 13.41 3.31
N ASP A 107 14.33 13.52 4.64
CA ASP A 107 14.91 14.66 5.35
C ASP A 107 16.43 14.49 5.56
N ILE A 108 17.06 15.47 6.18
CA ILE A 108 18.51 15.46 6.44
C ILE A 108 18.96 14.34 7.39
N LEU A 109 18.04 13.80 8.18
CA LEU A 109 18.27 12.69 9.11
C LEU A 109 17.95 11.33 8.45
N GLY A 110 17.54 11.32 7.19
CA GLY A 110 17.15 10.10 6.46
C GLY A 110 15.73 9.61 6.75
N ASN A 111 14.91 10.38 7.48
CA ASN A 111 13.51 10.04 7.71
C ASN A 111 12.71 10.23 6.42
N THR A 112 11.69 9.39 6.20
CA THR A 112 10.78 9.57 5.05
C THR A 112 9.74 10.63 5.40
N ILE A 113 9.63 11.65 4.57
CA ILE A 113 8.60 12.68 4.66
C ILE A 113 7.60 12.46 3.53
N ILE A 114 6.33 12.41 3.88
CA ILE A 114 5.21 12.41 2.93
C ILE A 114 4.42 13.69 3.18
N GLU A 115 4.31 14.53 2.16
CA GLU A 115 3.70 15.86 2.28
C GLU A 115 2.77 16.11 1.11
N ASP A 116 1.57 16.60 1.37
CA ASP A 116 0.66 17.05 0.31
C ASP A 116 0.70 18.57 0.09
N ASN A 117 0.09 19.03 -1.00
CA ASN A 117 0.03 20.44 -1.36
C ASN A 117 -0.87 21.29 -0.44
N ASN A 118 -1.58 20.68 0.51
CA ASN A 118 -2.34 21.39 1.56
C ASN A 118 -1.53 21.55 2.85
N GLY A 119 -0.28 21.06 2.88
CA GLY A 119 0.60 21.14 4.04
C GLY A 119 0.38 20.03 5.06
N HIS A 120 -0.42 19.01 4.76
CA HIS A 120 -0.48 17.83 5.62
C HIS A 120 0.80 17.01 5.42
N LYS A 121 1.49 16.75 6.53
CA LYS A 121 2.79 16.09 6.53
C LYS A 121 2.77 14.89 7.46
N LYS A 122 3.36 13.79 7.00
CA LYS A 122 3.71 12.62 7.81
C LYS A 122 5.21 12.38 7.75
N THR A 123 5.80 12.10 8.89
CA THR A 123 7.20 11.71 9.06
C THR A 123 7.23 10.26 9.47
N ILE A 124 8.02 9.45 8.77
CA ILE A 124 8.26 8.05 9.09
C ILE A 124 9.74 7.92 9.44
N LYS A 125 10.03 7.49 10.67
CA LYS A 125 11.37 7.34 11.23
C LYS A 125 11.49 6.05 12.03
N GLU A 126 12.70 5.56 12.23
CA GLU A 126 12.96 4.53 13.24
C GLU A 126 13.33 5.21 14.57
N ASP A 127 12.84 4.66 15.68
CA ASP A 127 13.32 5.03 17.01
C ASP A 127 14.61 4.27 17.37
N ILE A 128 15.15 4.55 18.56
CA ILE A 128 16.39 3.91 19.05
C ILE A 128 16.27 2.40 19.30
N PHE A 129 15.04 1.88 19.34
CA PHE A 129 14.75 0.45 19.53
C PHE A 129 14.46 -0.25 18.20
N GLY A 130 14.53 0.47 17.07
CA GLY A 130 14.20 -0.06 15.74
C GLY A 130 12.70 -0.11 15.45
N ASN A 131 11.87 0.54 16.26
CA ASN A 131 10.43 0.64 15.98
C ASN A 131 10.19 1.71 14.92
N THR A 132 9.22 1.46 14.03
CA THR A 132 8.79 2.49 13.07
C THR A 132 7.80 3.44 13.72
N ILE A 133 8.13 4.73 13.72
CA ILE A 133 7.28 5.81 14.19
C ILE A 133 6.73 6.58 13.00
N ILE A 134 5.41 6.76 12.97
CA ILE A 134 4.72 7.58 11.99
C ILE A 134 4.06 8.74 12.72
N GLU A 135 4.48 9.95 12.42
CA GLU A 135 4.05 11.17 13.11
C GLU A 135 3.49 12.18 12.11
N ASP A 136 2.30 12.72 12.37
CA ASP A 136 1.78 13.83 11.56
C ASP A 136 2.19 15.20 12.13
N ASN A 137 1.91 16.27 11.37
CA ASN A 137 2.22 17.64 11.79
C ASN A 137 1.36 18.17 12.95
N ASN A 138 0.32 17.44 13.38
CA ASN A 138 -0.45 17.75 14.58
C ASN A 138 0.09 17.02 15.82
N GLY A 139 1.15 16.23 15.65
CA GLY A 139 1.80 15.48 16.73
C GLY A 139 1.15 14.14 17.03
N HIS A 140 0.17 13.68 16.23
CA HIS A 140 -0.37 12.34 16.38
C HIS A 140 0.64 11.31 15.87
N LYS A 141 0.96 10.34 16.73
CA LYS A 141 1.90 9.27 16.41
C LYS A 141 1.23 7.91 16.37
N LYS A 142 1.82 7.07 15.54
CA LYS A 142 1.63 5.63 15.54
C LYS A 142 2.99 4.97 15.61
N THR A 143 3.10 4.00 16.51
CA THR A 143 4.27 3.15 16.66
C THR A 143 3.96 1.78 16.10
N ILE A 144 4.84 1.28 15.25
CA ILE A 144 4.82 -0.08 14.73
C ILE A 144 6.05 -0.79 15.27
N LYS A 145 5.83 -1.85 16.03
CA LYS A 145 6.89 -2.65 16.69
C LYS A 145 6.58 -4.13 16.58
N GLU A 146 7.60 -4.97 16.75
CA GLU A 146 7.40 -6.41 16.93
C GLU A 146 7.41 -6.74 18.42
N ASP A 147 6.51 -7.62 18.86
CA ASP A 147 6.56 -8.17 20.22
C ASP A 147 7.54 -9.36 20.30
N ILE A 148 7.73 -9.88 21.50
CA ILE A 148 8.65 -11.01 21.77
C ILE A 148 8.26 -12.31 21.06
N PHE A 149 7.03 -12.40 20.53
CA PHE A 149 6.52 -13.55 19.79
C PHE A 149 6.59 -13.33 18.27
N GLY A 150 7.13 -12.19 17.83
CA GLY A 150 7.20 -11.81 16.41
C GLY A 150 5.88 -11.29 15.84
N ASN A 151 4.93 -10.91 16.70
CA ASN A 151 3.69 -10.28 16.22
C ASN A 151 3.92 -8.80 15.98
N THR A 152 3.32 -8.25 14.93
CA THR A 152 3.35 -6.81 14.69
C THR A 152 2.31 -6.11 15.56
N ILE A 153 2.75 -5.14 16.34
CA ILE A 153 1.92 -4.27 17.16
C ILE A 153 1.90 -2.88 16.54
N ILE A 154 0.70 -2.35 16.33
CA ILE A 154 0.45 -0.98 15.90
C ILE A 154 -0.29 -0.27 17.02
N GLU A 155 0.27 0.81 17.55
CA GLU A 155 -0.26 1.53 18.70
C GLU A 155 -0.29 3.03 18.40
N ASP A 156 -1.40 3.70 18.69
CA ASP A 156 -1.49 5.16 18.63
C ASP A 156 -1.35 5.81 20.02
N ASP A 157 -1.14 7.12 20.05
CA ASP A 157 -0.97 7.88 21.30
C ASP A 157 -2.20 7.91 22.21
N ASN A 158 -3.37 7.48 21.72
CA ASN A 158 -4.60 7.35 22.51
C ASN A 158 -4.74 5.96 23.14
N GLY A 159 -3.73 5.09 22.98
CA GLY A 159 -3.73 3.73 23.49
C GLY A 159 -4.59 2.77 22.67
N ASN A 160 -5.03 3.13 21.46
CA ASN A 160 -5.62 2.15 20.56
C ASN A 160 -4.51 1.27 20.02
N LYS A 161 -4.65 -0.04 20.20
CA LYS A 161 -3.65 -1.03 19.83
C LYS A 161 -4.25 -2.06 18.89
N LYS A 162 -3.54 -2.38 17.83
CA LYS A 162 -3.81 -3.52 16.95
C LYS A 162 -2.64 -4.49 16.98
N THR A 163 -2.95 -5.77 17.05
CA THR A 163 -1.99 -6.86 16.99
C THR A 163 -2.25 -7.64 15.71
N ILE A 164 -1.20 -7.83 14.92
CA ILE A 164 -1.21 -8.64 13.71
C ILE A 164 -0.34 -9.85 13.99
N LYS A 165 -0.94 -11.04 13.94
CA LYS A 165 -0.28 -12.32 14.23
C LYS A 165 -0.66 -13.38 13.20
N LYS A 166 0.10 -14.46 13.14
CA LYS A 166 -0.27 -15.67 12.41
C LYS A 166 -0.83 -16.70 13.37
N ASP A 167 -1.91 -17.37 12.97
CA ASP A 167 -2.36 -18.57 13.68
C ASP A 167 -1.57 -19.81 13.25
N ILE A 168 -1.87 -20.95 13.90
CA ILE A 168 -1.22 -22.23 13.62
C ILE A 168 -1.47 -22.75 12.19
N PHE A 169 -2.48 -22.21 11.50
CA PHE A 169 -2.83 -22.55 10.12
C PHE A 169 -2.23 -21.57 9.12
N GLY A 170 -1.47 -20.57 9.58
CA GLY A 170 -0.87 -19.53 8.74
C GLY A 170 -1.84 -18.41 8.34
N ASN A 171 -3.03 -18.35 8.92
CA ASN A 171 -3.98 -17.25 8.69
C ASN A 171 -3.48 -15.99 9.41
N THR A 172 -3.70 -14.81 8.82
CA THR A 172 -3.41 -13.54 9.49
C THR A 172 -4.57 -13.16 10.39
N ILE A 173 -4.31 -12.93 11.66
CA ILE A 173 -5.27 -12.40 12.62
C ILE A 173 -4.90 -10.95 12.91
N ILE A 174 -5.87 -10.05 12.81
CA ILE A 174 -5.78 -8.65 13.22
C ILE A 174 -6.77 -8.45 14.35
N GLU A 175 -6.29 -8.05 15.51
CA GLU A 175 -7.11 -7.92 16.71
C GLU A 175 -6.84 -6.56 17.36
N ASP A 176 -7.89 -5.81 17.69
CA ASP A 176 -7.75 -4.57 18.44
C ASP A 176 -7.93 -4.77 19.95
N ASN A 177 -7.53 -3.78 20.75
CA ASN A 177 -7.67 -3.82 22.20
C ASN A 177 -9.11 -3.67 22.72
N LYS A 178 -10.11 -3.55 21.83
CA LYS A 178 -11.54 -3.54 22.17
C LYS A 178 -12.20 -4.90 21.88
N GLY A 179 -11.43 -5.86 21.38
CA GLY A 179 -11.88 -7.22 21.10
C GLY A 179 -12.39 -7.45 19.68
N HIS A 180 -12.34 -6.43 18.80
CA HIS A 180 -12.68 -6.63 17.40
C HIS A 180 -11.57 -7.43 16.72
N LYS A 181 -11.97 -8.46 15.97
CA LYS A 181 -11.03 -9.41 15.38
C LYS A 181 -11.37 -9.68 13.92
N GLN A 182 -10.39 -9.51 13.06
CA GLN A 182 -10.44 -9.87 11.66
C GLN A 182 -9.48 -11.03 11.39
N ILE A 183 -9.93 -12.02 10.63
CA ILE A 183 -9.13 -13.17 10.20
C ILE A 183 -9.05 -13.18 8.68
N ILE A 184 -7.84 -13.16 8.16
CA ILE A 184 -7.55 -13.28 6.73
C ILE A 184 -6.97 -14.68 6.49
N LYS A 185 -7.74 -15.52 5.81
CA LYS A 185 -7.33 -16.87 5.41
C LYS A 185 -6.92 -16.85 3.95
N LYS A 186 -5.93 -17.66 3.59
CA LYS A 186 -5.49 -17.83 2.21
C LYS A 186 -5.65 -19.29 1.82
N ASP A 187 -6.38 -19.55 0.74
CA ASP A 187 -6.53 -20.90 0.21
C ASP A 187 -5.29 -21.32 -0.60
N ILE A 188 -5.27 -22.59 -1.03
CA ILE A 188 -4.19 -23.18 -1.83
C ILE A 188 -4.05 -22.55 -3.23
N PHE A 189 -5.11 -21.90 -3.73
CA PHE A 189 -5.11 -21.21 -5.02
C PHE A 189 -4.68 -19.74 -4.88
N GLY A 190 -4.47 -19.29 -3.64
CA GLY A 190 -4.06 -17.94 -3.31
C GLY A 190 -5.21 -16.96 -3.09
N SER A 191 -6.46 -17.40 -3.17
CA SER A 191 -7.63 -16.58 -2.83
C SER A 191 -7.62 -16.28 -1.34
N SER A 192 -8.02 -15.05 -0.97
CA SER A 192 -8.10 -14.64 0.43
C SER A 192 -9.55 -14.43 0.85
N THR A 193 -9.94 -15.02 1.98
CA THR A 193 -11.22 -14.72 2.64
C THR A 193 -10.95 -13.88 3.89
N ILE A 194 -11.88 -12.97 4.19
CA ILE A 194 -11.82 -12.09 5.37
C ILE A 194 -13.07 -12.35 6.20
N GLU A 195 -12.87 -12.65 7.47
CA GLU A 195 -13.93 -12.90 8.45
C GLU A 195 -13.79 -11.88 9.59
N ASP A 196 -14.87 -11.17 9.91
CA ASP A 196 -14.93 -10.16 10.97
C ASP A 196 -15.74 -10.69 12.17
N TYR A 197 -15.24 -10.44 13.38
CA TYR A 197 -15.80 -10.86 14.67
C TYR A 197 -15.81 -9.71 15.68
#